data_AF-J2V8H0-F1
#
_entry.id   AF-J2V8H0-F1
#
_cell.length_a   1.000
_cell.length_b   1.000
_cell.length_c   1.000
_cell.angle_alpha   90.00
_cell.angle_beta   90.00
_cell.angle_gamma   90.00
#
_symmetry.space_group_name_H-M   'P 1'
#
loop_
_entity.id
_entity.type
_entity.pdbx_description
1 polymer ?
#
loop_
_entity_poly.entity_id
_entity_poly.type
_entity_poly.pdbx_seq_one_letter_code
_entity_poly.pdbx_strand_id
1 'polypeptide(L)'
;MSRLDDVLMLVGKLNYTWTNTESLFIYLIAHLLDTNKEAATVIFLTLNTTRARIDLIERLAKIHSTTPDTKAAVLKITARMTREQRLRNKYNHCIYSFDESGRTASTQLMRIVDMDENLKYGKVEALDDEEMLRIQTTIDSIVDVNKSIWGFMKANNISV
;
A
#
# COMPACT_ATOMS: atom_id res chain seq x y z
N MET A 1 -14.55 -21.98 8.36
CA MET A 1 -14.67 -20.72 7.60
C MET A 1 -14.77 -21.05 6.13
N SER A 2 -15.55 -20.28 5.38
CA SER A 2 -15.58 -20.42 3.93
C SER A 2 -14.31 -19.81 3.33
N ARG A 3 -13.91 -20.24 2.12
CA ARG A 3 -12.78 -19.64 1.38
C ARG A 3 -12.92 -18.12 1.23
N LEU A 4 -14.15 -17.65 1.10
CA LEU A 4 -14.46 -16.23 1.04
C LEU A 4 -14.14 -15.50 2.35
N ASP A 5 -14.51 -16.08 3.50
CA ASP A 5 -14.20 -15.49 4.81
C ASP A 5 -12.68 -15.34 4.98
N ASP A 6 -11.91 -16.33 4.55
CA ASP A 6 -10.45 -16.31 4.61
C ASP A 6 -9.88 -15.17 3.74
N VAL A 7 -10.41 -15.00 2.52
CA VAL A 7 -10.01 -13.91 1.61
C VAL A 7 -10.34 -12.56 2.23
N LEU A 8 -11.58 -12.37 2.71
CA LEU A 8 -12.01 -11.12 3.32
C LEU A 8 -11.17 -10.77 4.55
N MET A 9 -10.81 -11.78 5.36
CA MET A 9 -9.90 -11.61 6.49
C MET A 9 -8.50 -11.17 6.05
N LEU A 10 -7.94 -11.80 5.01
CA LEU A 10 -6.64 -11.40 4.46
C LEU A 10 -6.68 -9.99 3.84
N VAL A 11 -7.71 -9.64 3.09
CA VAL A 11 -7.88 -8.30 2.51
C VAL A 11 -8.07 -7.25 3.60
N GLY A 12 -8.80 -7.56 4.68
CA GLY A 12 -8.90 -6.72 5.86
C GLY A 12 -7.54 -6.48 6.52
N LYS A 13 -6.76 -7.55 6.73
CA LYS A 13 -5.39 -7.47 7.26
C LYS A 13 -4.46 -6.66 6.35
N LEU A 14 -4.58 -6.84 5.03
CA LEU A 14 -3.84 -6.08 4.02
C LEU A 14 -4.12 -4.58 4.13
N ASN A 15 -5.40 -4.19 4.23
CA ASN A 15 -5.79 -2.79 4.38
C ASN A 15 -5.31 -2.18 5.70
N TYR A 16 -5.45 -2.90 6.80
CA TYR A 16 -4.94 -2.45 8.10
C TYR A 16 -3.42 -2.22 8.05
N THR A 17 -2.68 -3.23 7.56
CA THR A 17 -1.21 -3.18 7.49
C THR A 17 -0.74 -2.05 6.59
N TRP A 18 -1.43 -1.83 5.46
CA TRP A 18 -1.19 -0.71 4.57
C TRP A 18 -1.37 0.64 5.27
N THR A 19 -2.54 0.91 5.82
CA THR A 19 -2.85 2.21 6.45
C THR A 19 -1.94 2.51 7.62
N ASN A 20 -1.62 1.50 8.44
CA ASN A 20 -0.67 1.64 9.54
C ASN A 20 0.77 1.91 9.08
N THR A 21 1.15 1.42 7.91
CA THR A 21 2.49 1.68 7.33
C THR A 21 2.53 3.04 6.66
N GLU A 22 1.48 3.43 5.96
CA GLU A 22 1.36 4.73 5.33
C GLU A 22 1.36 5.87 6.35
N SER A 23 0.78 5.68 7.54
CA SER A 23 0.79 6.72 8.59
C SER A 23 2.22 7.12 9.02
N LEU A 24 3.21 6.23 8.87
CA LEU A 24 4.61 6.53 9.18
C LEU A 24 5.22 7.56 8.23
N PHE A 25 4.58 7.84 7.09
CA PHE A 25 4.98 8.93 6.20
C PHE A 25 4.97 10.30 6.89
N ILE A 26 4.17 10.47 7.95
CA ILE A 26 4.21 11.69 8.79
C ILE A 26 5.63 11.95 9.29
N TYR A 27 6.33 10.92 9.76
CA TYR A 27 7.69 11.06 10.28
C TYR A 27 8.73 11.30 9.17
N LEU A 28 8.52 10.70 7.99
CA LEU A 28 9.37 10.97 6.83
C LEU A 28 9.23 12.43 6.38
N ILE A 29 7.99 12.94 6.33
CA ILE A 29 7.71 14.35 6.01
C ILE A 29 8.34 15.28 7.04
N ALA A 30 8.15 14.99 8.34
CA ALA A 30 8.72 15.77 9.43
C ALA A 30 10.25 15.88 9.31
N HIS A 31 10.93 14.76 9.07
CA HIS A 31 12.38 14.72 8.92
C HIS A 31 12.87 15.43 7.65
N LEU A 32 12.23 15.19 6.51
CA LEU A 32 12.66 15.77 5.23
C LEU A 32 12.43 17.28 5.15
N LEU A 33 11.45 17.81 5.88
CA LEU A 33 11.16 19.25 5.96
C LEU A 33 11.79 19.94 7.17
N ASP A 34 12.49 19.20 8.03
CA ASP A 34 13.01 19.69 9.31
C ASP A 34 11.93 20.42 10.14
N THR A 35 10.79 19.74 10.34
CA THR A 35 9.61 20.30 11.01
C THR A 35 9.07 19.36 12.10
N ASN A 36 8.11 19.87 12.89
CA ASN A 36 7.48 19.09 13.94
C ASN A 36 6.40 18.13 13.41
N LYS A 37 6.04 17.15 14.22
CA LYS A 37 5.04 16.11 13.88
C LYS A 37 3.66 16.69 13.58
N GLU A 38 3.24 17.76 14.26
CA GLU A 38 1.93 18.38 14.05
C GLU A 38 1.82 18.97 12.65
N ALA A 39 2.81 19.77 12.24
CA ALA A 39 2.89 20.35 10.90
C ALA A 39 2.93 19.27 9.81
N ALA A 40 3.77 18.24 10.00
CA ALA A 40 3.83 17.11 9.09
C ALA A 40 2.50 16.33 9.00
N THR A 41 1.76 16.23 10.12
CA THR A 41 0.42 15.60 10.16
C THR A 41 -0.59 16.42 9.35
N VAL A 42 -0.59 17.75 9.48
CA VAL A 42 -1.45 18.63 8.66
C VAL A 42 -1.14 18.45 7.17
N ILE A 43 0.13 18.39 6.79
CA ILE A 43 0.54 18.13 5.40
C ILE A 43 0.04 16.76 4.94
N PHE A 44 0.23 15.71 5.74
CA PHE A 44 -0.22 14.35 5.42
C PHE A 44 -1.74 14.27 5.21
N LEU A 45 -2.53 14.95 6.06
CA LEU A 45 -3.99 15.03 5.96
C LEU A 45 -4.44 15.85 4.75
N THR A 46 -3.67 16.84 4.34
CA THR A 46 -3.95 17.67 3.15
C THR A 46 -3.79 16.87 1.85
N LEU A 47 -2.87 15.90 1.83
CA LEU A 47 -2.62 15.04 0.67
C LEU A 47 -3.65 13.90 0.64
N ASN A 48 -4.69 14.05 -0.18
CA ASN A 48 -5.86 13.15 -0.21
C ASN A 48 -5.59 11.75 -0.81
N THR A 49 -4.41 11.50 -1.37
CA THR A 49 -4.09 10.20 -1.97
C THR A 49 -2.69 9.74 -1.55
N THR A 50 -2.51 8.42 -1.42
CA THR A 50 -1.20 7.84 -1.16
C THR A 50 -0.18 8.20 -2.24
N ARG A 51 -0.61 8.33 -3.50
CA ARG A 51 0.27 8.77 -4.59
C ARG A 51 0.81 10.17 -4.33
N ALA A 52 -0.06 11.13 -3.98
CA ALA A 52 0.38 12.49 -3.69
C ALA A 52 1.34 12.55 -2.49
N ARG A 53 1.11 11.73 -1.46
CA ARG A 53 2.01 11.58 -0.30
C ARG A 53 3.38 11.04 -0.70
N ILE A 54 3.41 9.96 -1.50
CA ILE A 54 4.64 9.38 -2.03
C ILE A 54 5.39 10.41 -2.90
N ASP A 55 4.70 11.07 -3.82
CA ASP A 55 5.29 12.06 -4.73
C ASP A 55 5.92 13.22 -3.95
N LEU A 56 5.27 13.71 -2.90
CA LEU A 56 5.85 14.73 -2.02
C LEU A 56 7.15 14.22 -1.39
N ILE A 57 7.11 13.04 -0.75
CA ILE A 57 8.27 12.46 -0.06
C ILE A 57 9.44 12.25 -1.02
N GLU A 58 9.18 11.73 -2.22
CA GLU A 58 10.23 11.54 -3.23
C GLU A 58 10.81 12.85 -3.75
N ARG A 59 9.98 13.89 -3.92
CA ARG A 59 10.45 15.22 -4.34
C ARG A 59 11.29 15.86 -3.24
N LEU A 60 10.84 15.78 -1.99
CA LEU A 60 11.61 16.25 -0.83
C LEU A 60 12.94 15.51 -0.72
N ALA A 61 12.97 14.19 -0.87
CA ALA A 61 14.21 13.41 -0.83
C ALA A 61 15.22 13.76 -1.95
N LYS A 62 14.79 14.45 -3.01
CA LYS A 62 15.62 14.80 -4.17
C LYS A 62 16.18 16.23 -4.11
N ILE A 63 15.81 17.05 -3.12
CA ILE A 63 16.32 18.42 -2.97
C ILE A 63 17.80 18.43 -2.55
N HIS A 64 18.48 19.54 -2.79
CA HIS A 64 19.92 19.66 -2.53
C HIS A 64 20.32 19.52 -1.05
N SER A 65 19.43 19.88 -0.11
CA SER A 65 19.71 19.78 1.33
C SER A 65 19.58 18.37 1.89
N THR A 66 19.04 17.39 1.14
CA THR A 66 18.94 16.01 1.61
C THR A 66 20.25 15.26 1.42
N THR A 67 20.71 14.57 2.45
CA THR A 67 21.93 13.75 2.38
C THR A 67 21.74 12.58 1.38
N PRO A 68 22.82 12.12 0.72
CA PRO A 68 22.75 10.99 -0.20
C PRO A 68 22.17 9.72 0.44
N ASP A 69 22.49 9.46 1.70
CA ASP A 69 22.00 8.30 2.44
C ASP A 69 20.50 8.38 2.72
N THR A 70 20.00 9.54 3.18
CA THR A 70 18.57 9.77 3.37
C THR A 70 17.81 9.65 2.06
N LYS A 71 18.33 10.26 0.99
CA LYS A 71 17.75 10.15 -0.35
C LYS A 71 17.63 8.69 -0.79
N ALA A 72 18.72 7.91 -0.70
CA ALA A 72 18.72 6.52 -1.11
C ALA A 72 17.73 5.67 -0.30
N ALA A 73 17.70 5.87 1.03
CA ALA A 73 16.80 5.15 1.92
C ALA A 73 15.32 5.46 1.63
N VAL A 74 14.97 6.75 1.50
CA VAL A 74 13.59 7.19 1.25
C VAL A 74 13.11 6.70 -0.11
N LEU A 75 13.90 6.85 -1.17
CA LEU A 75 13.50 6.38 -2.52
C LEU A 75 13.34 4.86 -2.57
N LYS A 76 14.14 4.11 -1.81
CA LYS A 76 13.96 2.65 -1.67
C LYS A 76 12.64 2.31 -0.97
N ILE A 77 12.28 3.04 0.09
CA ILE A 77 11.02 2.85 0.81
C ILE A 77 9.81 3.17 -0.08
N THR A 78 9.81 4.33 -0.75
CA THR A 78 8.68 4.76 -1.59
C THR A 78 8.48 3.88 -2.82
N ALA A 79 9.57 3.40 -3.43
CA ALA A 79 9.50 2.45 -4.54
C ALA A 79 8.83 1.12 -4.13
N ARG A 80 9.12 0.62 -2.93
CA ARG A 80 8.44 -0.57 -2.38
C ARG A 80 6.97 -0.28 -2.09
N MET A 81 6.64 0.82 -1.43
CA MET A 81 5.24 1.21 -1.19
C MET A 81 4.44 1.31 -2.48
N THR A 82 5.00 1.92 -3.52
CA THR A 82 4.35 2.05 -4.84
C THR A 82 4.07 0.70 -5.49
N ARG A 83 4.98 -0.28 -5.32
CA ARG A 83 4.79 -1.65 -5.81
C ARG A 83 3.63 -2.32 -5.08
N GLU A 84 3.65 -2.33 -3.75
CA GLU A 84 2.62 -2.97 -2.93
C GLU A 84 1.24 -2.30 -3.09
N GLN A 85 1.21 -0.99 -3.38
CA GLN A 85 -0.03 -0.26 -3.68
C GLN A 85 -0.82 -0.89 -4.84
N ARG A 86 -0.13 -1.36 -5.88
CA ARG A 86 -0.77 -1.95 -7.06
C ARG A 86 -1.49 -3.25 -6.70
N LEU A 87 -0.86 -4.08 -5.88
CA LEU A 87 -1.43 -5.33 -5.39
C LEU A 87 -2.59 -5.07 -4.42
N ARG A 88 -2.42 -4.14 -3.48
CA ARG A 88 -3.50 -3.70 -2.59
C ARG A 88 -4.71 -3.20 -3.37
N ASN A 89 -4.50 -2.39 -4.41
CA ASN A 89 -5.59 -1.88 -5.24
C ASN A 89 -6.26 -2.99 -6.07
N LYS A 90 -5.52 -4.01 -6.53
CA LYS A 90 -6.08 -5.19 -7.20
C LYS A 90 -7.15 -5.86 -6.32
N TYR A 91 -6.81 -6.16 -5.06
CA TYR A 91 -7.71 -6.89 -4.15
C TYR A 91 -8.84 -6.04 -3.55
N ASN A 92 -8.69 -4.71 -3.52
CA ASN A 92 -9.75 -3.82 -3.03
C ASN A 92 -10.77 -3.42 -4.09
N HIS A 93 -10.40 -3.50 -5.37
CA HIS A 93 -11.25 -3.05 -6.48
C HIS A 93 -11.65 -4.20 -7.42
N CYS A 94 -11.49 -5.45 -6.98
CA CYS A 94 -12.02 -6.59 -7.70
C CYS A 94 -13.49 -6.83 -7.36
N ILE A 95 -14.22 -7.37 -8.34
CA ILE A 95 -15.56 -7.90 -8.11
C ILE A 95 -15.40 -9.32 -7.57
N TYR A 96 -16.15 -9.65 -6.52
CA TYR A 96 -16.25 -11.01 -5.99
C TYR A 96 -17.57 -11.60 -6.49
N SER A 97 -17.51 -12.63 -7.35
CA SER A 97 -18.72 -13.30 -7.88
C SER A 97 -19.13 -14.51 -7.05
N PHE A 98 -20.44 -14.78 -7.03
CA PHE A 98 -21.09 -15.87 -6.29
C PHE A 98 -21.71 -16.87 -7.27
N ASP A 99 -21.75 -18.15 -6.91
CA ASP A 99 -22.54 -19.14 -7.63
C ASP A 99 -24.04 -19.04 -7.25
N GLU A 100 -24.92 -19.66 -8.05
CA GLU A 100 -26.38 -19.68 -7.83
C GLU A 100 -26.79 -20.30 -6.48
N SER A 101 -25.87 -21.03 -5.82
CA SER A 101 -26.10 -21.64 -4.52
C SER A 101 -25.80 -20.70 -3.33
N GLY A 102 -25.13 -19.57 -3.57
CA GLY A 102 -24.67 -18.64 -2.53
C GLY A 102 -23.66 -19.24 -1.55
N ARG A 103 -23.13 -20.45 -1.83
CA ARG A 103 -22.32 -21.25 -0.91
C ARG A 103 -20.93 -21.57 -1.44
N THR A 104 -20.76 -21.57 -2.76
CA THR A 104 -19.46 -21.81 -3.40
C THR A 104 -19.16 -20.59 -4.25
N ALA A 105 -18.62 -19.56 -3.61
CA ALA A 105 -18.07 -18.44 -4.36
C ALA A 105 -16.95 -19.00 -5.24
N SER A 106 -17.23 -19.31 -6.51
CA SER A 106 -16.21 -19.31 -7.55
C SER A 106 -15.84 -17.85 -7.69
N THR A 107 -14.99 -17.38 -6.79
CA THR A 107 -14.75 -15.97 -6.63
C THR A 107 -13.86 -15.53 -7.77
N GLN A 108 -14.49 -15.05 -8.85
CA GLN A 108 -13.77 -14.59 -10.03
C GLN A 108 -13.27 -13.20 -9.72
N LEU A 109 -11.97 -13.03 -9.51
CA LEU A 109 -11.31 -11.72 -9.46
C LEU A 109 -11.52 -11.02 -10.81
N MET A 110 -12.61 -10.28 -10.99
CA MET A 110 -12.86 -9.54 -12.22
C MET A 110 -12.44 -8.08 -12.07
N ARG A 111 -11.57 -7.63 -12.98
CA ARG A 111 -11.26 -6.21 -13.16
C ARG A 111 -12.02 -5.69 -14.37
N ILE A 112 -12.94 -4.77 -14.18
CA ILE A 112 -13.51 -4.02 -15.31
C ILE A 112 -12.45 -3.00 -15.73
N VAL A 113 -12.01 -3.05 -16.99
CA VAL A 113 -11.12 -2.05 -17.57
C VAL A 113 -11.92 -1.28 -18.60
N ASP A 114 -12.13 0.00 -18.32
CA ASP A 114 -12.68 0.94 -19.29
C ASP A 114 -11.56 1.29 -20.29
N MET A 115 -11.75 0.89 -21.54
CA MET A 115 -10.93 1.33 -22.67
C MET A 115 -11.87 1.95 -23.69
N ASP A 116 -11.49 3.12 -24.20
CA ASP A 116 -12.29 4.13 -24.91
C ASP A 116 -13.49 3.67 -25.76
N GLU A 117 -13.46 2.48 -26.37
CA GLU A 117 -14.55 1.98 -27.23
C GLU A 117 -15.19 0.65 -26.78
N ASN A 118 -14.72 -0.03 -25.73
CA ASN A 118 -15.30 -1.30 -25.26
C ASN A 118 -15.09 -1.56 -23.76
N LEU A 119 -16.18 -1.80 -23.03
CA LEU A 119 -16.16 -2.31 -21.66
C LEU A 119 -15.75 -3.79 -21.68
N LYS A 120 -14.49 -4.11 -21.34
CA LYS A 120 -14.01 -5.49 -21.26
C LYS A 120 -14.02 -5.99 -19.82
N TYR A 121 -14.68 -7.12 -19.59
CA TYR A 121 -14.50 -7.92 -18.40
C TYR A 121 -13.05 -8.45 -18.39
N GLY A 122 -12.29 -8.11 -17.36
CA GLY A 122 -10.91 -8.55 -17.20
C GLY A 122 -10.78 -10.06 -16.99
N LYS A 123 -9.53 -10.52 -16.84
CA LYS A 123 -9.22 -11.93 -16.61
C LYS A 123 -9.86 -12.41 -15.30
N VAL A 124 -10.67 -13.46 -15.40
CA VAL A 124 -11.17 -14.22 -14.27
C VAL A 124 -10.00 -14.99 -13.65
N GLU A 125 -9.63 -14.67 -12.41
CA GLU A 125 -8.67 -15.44 -11.61
C GLU A 125 -9.41 -16.14 -10.47
N ALA A 126 -9.12 -17.43 -10.26
CA ALA A 126 -9.67 -18.20 -9.16
C ALA A 126 -8.95 -17.84 -7.85
N LEU A 127 -9.70 -17.77 -6.74
CA LEU A 127 -9.13 -17.64 -5.39
C LEU A 127 -8.66 -19.01 -4.87
N ASP A 128 -7.62 -19.53 -5.50
CA ASP A 128 -6.93 -20.74 -5.08
C ASP A 128 -5.91 -20.46 -3.97
N ASP A 129 -5.22 -21.51 -3.53
CA ASP A 129 -4.18 -21.41 -2.51
C ASP A 129 -2.99 -20.54 -2.96
N GLU A 130 -2.71 -20.46 -4.26
CA GLU A 130 -1.65 -19.60 -4.80
C GLU A 130 -2.01 -18.12 -4.64
N GLU A 131 -3.25 -17.75 -4.95
CA GLU A 131 -3.71 -16.36 -4.82
C GLU A 131 -3.79 -15.94 -3.34
N MET A 132 -4.20 -16.85 -2.45
CA MET A 132 -4.14 -16.61 -1.00
C MET A 132 -2.71 -16.37 -0.51
N LEU A 133 -1.75 -17.18 -0.99
CA LEU A 133 -0.34 -17.01 -0.67
C LEU A 133 0.20 -15.67 -1.19
N ARG A 134 -0.26 -15.20 -2.35
CA ARG A 134 0.12 -13.89 -2.90
C ARG A 134 -0.38 -12.73 -2.04
N ILE A 135 -1.62 -12.80 -1.54
CA ILE A 135 -2.13 -11.77 -0.60
C ILE A 135 -1.28 -11.76 0.68
N GLN A 136 -0.99 -12.94 1.24
CA GLN A 136 -0.16 -13.06 2.45
C GLN A 136 1.27 -12.54 2.22
N THR A 137 1.89 -12.87 1.09
CA THR A 137 3.22 -12.35 0.71
C THR A 137 3.23 -10.83 0.55
N THR A 138 2.14 -10.25 0.03
CA THR A 138 1.95 -8.80 -0.08
C THR A 138 1.90 -8.16 1.31
N ILE A 139 1.13 -8.76 2.24
CA ILE A 139 1.05 -8.31 3.63
C ILE A 139 2.44 -8.31 4.26
N ASP A 140 3.17 -9.41 4.15
CA ASP A 140 4.51 -9.54 4.75
C ASP A 140 5.50 -8.54 4.15
N SER A 141 5.40 -8.29 2.84
CA SER A 141 6.19 -7.27 2.15
C SER A 141 5.92 -5.86 2.70
N ILE A 142 4.66 -5.51 2.98
CA ILE A 142 4.29 -4.23 3.60
C ILE A 142 4.80 -4.16 5.05
N VAL A 143 4.69 -5.25 5.83
CA VAL A 143 5.27 -5.33 7.18
C VAL A 143 6.78 -5.07 7.14
N ASP A 144 7.48 -5.59 6.15
CA ASP A 144 8.92 -5.34 6.02
C ASP A 144 9.25 -3.92 5.57
N VAL A 145 8.36 -3.27 4.81
CA VAL A 145 8.47 -1.82 4.56
C VAL A 145 8.27 -1.04 5.87
N ASN A 146 7.27 -1.40 6.67
CA ASN A 146 7.02 -0.79 7.97
C ASN A 146 8.27 -0.86 8.87
N LYS A 147 8.86 -2.04 9.02
CA LYS A 147 10.12 -2.24 9.76
C LYS A 147 11.27 -1.42 9.17
N SER A 148 11.34 -1.29 7.85
CA SER A 148 12.37 -0.47 7.18
C SER A 148 12.22 1.01 7.53
N ILE A 149 10.98 1.53 7.61
CA ILE A 149 10.71 2.92 8.02
C ILE A 149 11.11 3.12 9.49
N TRP A 150 10.75 2.21 10.39
CA TRP A 150 11.19 2.27 11.78
C TRP A 150 12.71 2.22 11.93
N GLY A 151 13.38 1.35 11.18
CA GLY A 151 14.84 1.26 11.14
C GLY A 151 15.48 2.57 10.67
N PHE A 152 14.92 3.19 9.63
CA PHE A 152 15.33 4.50 9.14
C PHE A 152 15.14 5.60 10.20
N MET A 153 13.99 5.62 10.89
CA MET A 153 13.71 6.59 11.95
C MET A 153 14.68 6.47 13.11
N LYS A 154 14.97 5.23 13.54
CA LYS A 154 15.95 4.96 14.60
C LYS A 154 17.36 5.39 14.20
N ALA A 155 17.77 5.12 12.97
CA ALA A 155 19.10 5.49 12.48
C ALA A 155 19.31 7.02 12.37
N ASN A 156 18.23 7.77 12.15
CA ASN A 156 18.27 9.22 11.99
C ASN A 156 17.77 9.98 13.24
N ASN A 157 17.57 9.30 14.37
CA ASN A 157 17.06 9.87 15.63
C ASN A 157 15.76 10.69 15.46
N ILE A 158 14.85 10.22 14.60
CA ILE A 158 13.55 10.87 14.38
C ILE A 158 12.64 10.54 15.57
N SER A 159 12.17 11.56 16.29
CA SER A 159 11.22 11.38 17.41
C SER A 159 9.86 10.93 16.90
N VAL A 160 9.30 9.93 17.59
CA VAL A 160 7.99 9.30 17.30
C VAL A 160 6.91 9.92 18.16
#